data_AF-A0AA39NL91-F1
#
_entry.id   AF-A0AA39NL91-F1
#
_cell.length_a   1.000
_cell.length_b   1.000
_cell.length_c   1.000
_cell.angle_alpha   90.00
_cell.angle_beta   90.00
_cell.angle_gamma   90.00
#
_symmetry.space_group_name_H-M   'P 1'
#
loop_
_entity.id
_entity.type
_entity.pdbx_description
1 polymer ?
#
loop_
_entity_poly.entity_id
_entity_poly.type
_entity_poly.pdbx_seq_one_letter_code
_entity_poly.pdbx_strand_id
1 'polypeptide(L)'
;MRYSTSILCLAAPLAAFAAPAKFYGKRSDTDILVLKFADVLEQFESSFYQSALSKFQASDFTAAGFVSPSVPTELFSVIQADEATHSSTLQSALKSSGQQPITSCTFNFDSALTDVATMAATARVVENLGVSAYLGAAPLLSDPVLLQAAGSILTVEARHQTVLNLLSGTGSAIPQAFDIGFTPQEVLAVASPFLNQGCDLGVTANPTLTITNTGSVGPGTLLTFESSAINGSSSSNSFCQMMVGGAAFSISLPLSACVVPQGIDGPVAIWITSDSQPLLNNVRDRATSQLVAGPTMAFVDTSPQTIGQLVRSSAAVSSSNGTASVTTSTISPEQASSIISSASAQTATAAAAASATVSAGNASGAAASTAAIAASPTGPSGDGKITVLGFS
;
A
#
# COMPACT_ATOMS: atom_id res chain seq x y z
N MET A 1 -24.38 -57.42 -59.66
CA MET A 1 -23.90 -56.83 -58.39
C MET A 1 -23.90 -55.32 -58.57
N ARG A 2 -24.79 -54.59 -57.89
CA ARG A 2 -24.84 -53.12 -57.87
C ARG A 2 -24.65 -52.70 -56.42
N TYR A 3 -23.56 -52.01 -56.11
CA TYR A 3 -23.30 -51.47 -54.78
C TYR A 3 -23.82 -50.03 -54.72
N SER A 4 -24.80 -49.77 -53.86
CA SER A 4 -25.19 -48.41 -53.45
C SER A 4 -24.39 -48.04 -52.21
N THR A 5 -23.59 -46.98 -52.31
CA THR A 5 -22.93 -46.33 -51.19
C THR A 5 -23.83 -45.21 -50.67
N SER A 6 -24.43 -45.41 -49.50
CA SER A 6 -25.12 -44.36 -48.75
C SER A 6 -24.10 -43.60 -47.89
N ILE A 7 -23.96 -42.30 -48.12
CA ILE A 7 -23.17 -41.39 -47.28
C ILE A 7 -24.08 -40.93 -46.14
N LEU A 8 -23.74 -41.33 -44.91
CA LEU A 8 -24.42 -40.89 -43.69
C LEU A 8 -23.73 -39.60 -43.19
N CYS A 9 -24.33 -38.44 -43.44
CA CYS A 9 -23.87 -37.18 -42.85
C CYS A 9 -24.24 -37.14 -41.37
N LEU A 10 -23.25 -37.25 -40.49
CA LEU A 10 -23.40 -36.98 -39.06
C LEU A 10 -23.47 -35.46 -38.85
N ALA A 11 -24.67 -34.92 -38.64
CA ALA A 11 -24.85 -33.54 -38.19
C ALA A 11 -24.64 -33.49 -36.66
N ALA A 12 -23.46 -33.07 -36.21
CA ALA A 12 -23.23 -32.75 -34.81
C ALA A 12 -23.80 -31.34 -34.51
N PRO A 13 -24.67 -31.17 -33.51
CA PRO A 13 -25.14 -29.86 -33.12
C PRO A 13 -24.00 -29.07 -32.45
N LEU A 14 -23.49 -28.05 -33.14
CA LEU A 14 -22.63 -27.03 -32.54
C LEU A 14 -23.46 -26.24 -31.52
N ALA A 15 -23.33 -26.58 -30.25
CA ALA A 15 -23.82 -25.74 -29.16
C ALA A 15 -22.94 -24.47 -29.09
N ALA A 16 -23.37 -23.40 -29.74
CA ALA A 16 -22.80 -22.08 -29.56
C ALA A 16 -23.26 -21.55 -28.19
N PHE A 17 -22.41 -21.70 -27.17
CA PHE A 17 -22.58 -20.94 -25.93
C PHE A 17 -22.30 -19.47 -26.23
N ALA A 18 -23.36 -18.70 -26.49
CA ALA A 18 -23.26 -17.26 -26.60
C ALA A 18 -22.79 -16.72 -25.23
N ALA A 19 -21.58 -16.18 -25.18
CA ALA A 19 -21.11 -15.44 -24.01
C ALA A 19 -22.07 -14.26 -23.77
N PRO A 20 -22.46 -13.97 -22.52
CA PRO A 20 -23.34 -12.85 -22.23
C PRO A 20 -22.70 -11.55 -22.76
N ALA A 21 -23.44 -10.84 -23.62
CA ALA A 21 -23.03 -9.54 -24.11
C ALA A 21 -23.02 -8.56 -22.94
N LYS A 22 -21.83 -8.19 -22.46
CA LYS A 22 -21.66 -7.16 -21.45
C LYS A 22 -21.81 -5.80 -22.11
N PHE A 23 -23.01 -5.22 -22.04
CA PHE A 23 -23.26 -3.83 -22.41
C PHE A 23 -22.80 -2.93 -21.25
N TYR A 24 -21.50 -2.67 -21.17
CA TYR A 24 -21.04 -1.55 -20.35
C TYR A 24 -21.30 -0.27 -21.15
N GLY A 25 -22.01 0.69 -20.55
CA GLY A 25 -22.03 2.06 -21.07
C GLY A 25 -20.59 2.60 -21.14
N LYS A 26 -20.40 3.69 -21.89
CA LYS A 26 -19.08 4.36 -21.92
C LYS A 26 -18.68 4.70 -20.47
N ARG A 27 -17.56 4.15 -20.00
CA ARG A 27 -16.97 4.49 -18.69
C ARG A 27 -16.60 5.98 -18.64
N SER A 28 -16.62 6.56 -17.44
CA SER A 28 -16.21 7.95 -17.27
C SER A 28 -14.71 8.12 -17.58
N ASP A 29 -14.30 9.30 -18.00
CA ASP A 29 -12.89 9.57 -18.29
C ASP A 29 -12.04 9.45 -17.00
N THR A 30 -12.62 9.75 -15.83
CA THR A 30 -12.00 9.53 -14.51
C THR A 30 -11.77 8.05 -14.23
N ASP A 31 -12.76 7.18 -14.46
CA ASP A 31 -12.58 5.73 -14.28
C ASP A 31 -11.46 5.19 -15.18
N ILE A 32 -11.41 5.65 -16.44
CA ILE A 32 -10.36 5.26 -17.38
C ILE A 32 -8.98 5.73 -16.90
N LEU A 33 -8.88 6.95 -16.38
CA LEU A 33 -7.63 7.48 -15.83
C LEU A 33 -7.16 6.64 -14.63
N VAL A 34 -8.07 6.31 -13.71
CA VAL A 34 -7.76 5.45 -12.55
C VAL A 34 -7.28 4.07 -12.99
N LEU A 35 -7.92 3.45 -13.98
CA LEU A 35 -7.48 2.15 -14.51
C LEU A 35 -6.10 2.19 -15.16
N LYS A 36 -5.79 3.25 -15.92
CA LYS A 36 -4.45 3.42 -16.51
C LYS A 36 -3.40 3.63 -15.44
N PHE A 37 -3.73 4.40 -14.41
CA PHE A 37 -2.85 4.64 -13.28
C PHE A 37 -2.55 3.35 -12.53
N ALA A 38 -3.58 2.58 -12.17
CA ALA A 38 -3.43 1.28 -11.53
C ALA A 38 -2.58 0.33 -12.39
N ASP A 39 -2.86 0.18 -13.69
CA ASP A 39 -2.10 -0.70 -14.57
C ASP A 39 -0.60 -0.36 -14.64
N VAL A 40 -0.24 0.93 -14.62
CA VAL A 40 1.19 1.33 -14.59
C VAL A 40 1.84 0.98 -13.25
N LEU A 41 1.11 1.07 -12.13
CA LEU A 41 1.61 0.59 -10.85
C LEU A 41 1.79 -0.92 -10.87
N GLU A 42 0.81 -1.70 -11.33
CA GLU A 42 0.96 -3.17 -11.43
C GLU A 42 2.16 -3.58 -12.32
N GLN A 43 2.40 -2.82 -13.41
CA GLN A 43 3.59 -3.02 -14.24
C GLN A 43 4.88 -2.72 -13.46
N PHE A 44 4.89 -1.66 -12.66
CA PHE A 44 6.01 -1.30 -11.80
C PHE A 44 6.31 -2.41 -10.78
N GLU A 45 5.29 -2.89 -10.07
CA GLU A 45 5.41 -3.92 -9.03
C GLU A 45 5.85 -5.26 -9.62
N SER A 46 5.19 -5.72 -10.69
CA SER A 46 5.58 -6.92 -11.43
C SER A 46 7.03 -6.83 -11.94
N SER A 47 7.44 -5.66 -12.45
CA SER A 47 8.81 -5.46 -12.97
C SER A 47 9.85 -5.45 -11.85
N PHE A 48 9.50 -4.90 -10.68
CA PHE A 48 10.35 -4.89 -9.50
C PHE A 48 10.67 -6.32 -9.05
N TYR A 49 9.65 -7.16 -8.84
CA TYR A 49 9.87 -8.55 -8.43
C TYR A 49 10.56 -9.38 -9.49
N GLN A 50 10.20 -9.21 -10.77
CA GLN A 50 10.90 -9.89 -11.87
C GLN A 50 12.40 -9.55 -11.87
N SER A 51 12.73 -8.28 -11.66
CA SER A 51 14.13 -7.82 -11.58
C SER A 51 14.85 -8.38 -10.34
N ALA A 52 14.19 -8.39 -9.18
CA ALA A 52 14.73 -8.94 -7.94
C ALA A 52 15.01 -10.45 -8.05
N LEU A 53 14.04 -11.23 -8.54
CA LEU A 53 14.14 -12.69 -8.72
C LEU A 53 15.18 -13.07 -9.79
N SER A 54 15.40 -12.21 -10.78
CA SER A 54 16.46 -12.41 -11.79
C SER A 54 17.86 -12.09 -11.25
N LYS A 55 17.97 -11.14 -10.32
CA LYS A 55 19.24 -10.64 -9.81
C LYS A 55 19.81 -11.51 -8.69
N PHE A 56 19.02 -11.82 -7.68
CA PHE A 56 19.49 -12.44 -6.45
C PHE A 56 19.49 -13.97 -6.53
N GLN A 57 20.52 -14.58 -5.96
CA GLN A 57 20.69 -16.02 -5.84
C GLN A 57 20.46 -16.48 -4.40
N ALA A 58 20.31 -17.78 -4.18
CA ALA A 58 20.07 -18.36 -2.85
C ALA A 58 21.12 -17.95 -1.79
N SER A 59 22.38 -17.74 -2.20
CA SER A 59 23.45 -17.24 -1.34
C SER A 59 23.18 -15.83 -0.80
N ASP A 60 22.55 -14.97 -1.58
CA ASP A 60 22.27 -13.58 -1.19
C ASP A 60 21.16 -13.53 -0.13
N PHE A 61 20.13 -14.38 -0.25
CA PHE A 61 19.11 -14.53 0.77
C PHE A 61 19.68 -15.11 2.07
N THR A 62 20.58 -16.09 1.97
CA THR A 62 21.28 -16.63 3.14
C THR A 62 22.14 -15.56 3.80
N ALA A 63 22.85 -14.74 3.03
CA ALA A 63 23.65 -13.62 3.53
C ALA A 63 22.80 -12.52 4.18
N ALA A 64 21.57 -12.31 3.71
CA ALA A 64 20.59 -11.43 4.34
C ALA A 64 19.92 -12.03 5.60
N GLY A 65 20.36 -13.21 6.02
CA GLY A 65 19.96 -13.83 7.29
C GLY A 65 18.73 -14.74 7.21
N PHE A 66 18.20 -15.04 6.02
CA PHE A 66 17.12 -16.02 5.88
C PHE A 66 17.60 -17.42 6.26
N VAL A 67 16.82 -18.14 7.08
CA VAL A 67 17.14 -19.52 7.51
C VAL A 67 17.07 -20.48 6.32
N SER A 68 16.07 -20.29 5.46
CA SER A 68 15.97 -20.97 4.18
C SER A 68 15.78 -19.93 3.08
N PRO A 69 16.64 -19.89 2.06
CA PRO A 69 16.46 -18.99 0.93
C PRO A 69 15.20 -19.33 0.11
N SER A 70 14.69 -20.58 0.19
CA SER A 70 13.51 -20.99 -0.57
C SER A 70 12.23 -20.27 -0.13
N VAL A 71 12.10 -19.96 1.17
CA VAL A 71 10.91 -19.33 1.76
C VAL A 71 10.65 -17.94 1.16
N PRO A 72 11.59 -16.98 1.21
CA PRO A 72 11.38 -15.68 0.58
C PRO A 72 11.25 -15.79 -0.94
N THR A 73 12.03 -16.65 -1.61
CA THR A 73 11.95 -16.76 -3.08
C THR A 73 10.61 -17.30 -3.59
N GLU A 74 10.01 -18.26 -2.87
CA GLU A 74 8.68 -18.78 -3.18
C GLU A 74 7.64 -17.68 -3.07
N LEU A 75 7.65 -16.94 -1.96
CA LEU A 75 6.68 -15.88 -1.69
C LEU A 75 6.84 -14.70 -2.66
N PHE A 76 8.07 -14.27 -2.96
CA PHE A 76 8.31 -13.26 -4.00
C PHE A 76 7.86 -13.71 -5.39
N SER A 77 7.96 -15.02 -5.70
CA SER A 77 7.47 -15.55 -6.98
C SER A 77 5.94 -15.55 -7.06
N VAL A 78 5.25 -15.81 -5.94
CA VAL A 78 3.78 -15.70 -5.85
C VAL A 78 3.35 -14.25 -6.06
N ILE A 79 3.92 -13.31 -5.31
CA ILE A 79 3.61 -11.88 -5.44
C ILE A 79 3.82 -11.42 -6.88
N GLN A 80 4.97 -11.73 -7.48
CA GLN A 80 5.25 -11.38 -8.88
C GLN A 80 4.18 -11.91 -9.86
N ALA A 81 3.72 -13.14 -9.67
CA ALA A 81 2.72 -13.75 -10.54
C ALA A 81 1.34 -13.10 -10.37
N ASP A 82 0.99 -12.71 -9.15
CA ASP A 82 -0.23 -11.97 -8.84
C ASP A 82 -0.16 -10.58 -9.49
N GLU A 83 0.93 -9.81 -9.36
CA GLU A 83 1.06 -8.49 -10.00
C GLU A 83 1.02 -8.53 -11.53
N ALA A 84 1.64 -9.56 -12.12
CA ALA A 84 1.53 -9.77 -13.56
C ALA A 84 0.07 -10.06 -13.97
N THR A 85 -0.68 -10.77 -13.13
CA THR A 85 -2.10 -11.07 -13.34
C THR A 85 -2.96 -9.82 -13.17
N HIS A 86 -2.70 -8.99 -12.17
CA HIS A 86 -3.37 -7.71 -11.96
C HIS A 86 -3.18 -6.80 -13.18
N SER A 87 -1.93 -6.56 -13.62
CA SER A 87 -1.65 -5.74 -14.79
C SER A 87 -2.35 -6.28 -16.04
N SER A 88 -2.19 -7.57 -16.36
CA SER A 88 -2.80 -8.15 -17.56
C SER A 88 -4.34 -8.06 -17.56
N THR A 89 -4.95 -8.14 -16.38
CA THR A 89 -6.39 -7.97 -16.19
C THR A 89 -6.83 -6.53 -16.43
N LEU A 90 -6.12 -5.55 -15.87
CA LEU A 90 -6.38 -4.12 -16.08
C LEU A 90 -6.18 -3.72 -17.54
N GLN A 91 -5.12 -4.20 -18.20
CA GLN A 91 -4.89 -3.98 -19.63
C GLN A 91 -6.04 -4.54 -20.47
N SER A 92 -6.53 -5.73 -20.12
CA SER A 92 -7.67 -6.34 -20.80
C SER A 92 -8.96 -5.52 -20.57
N ALA A 93 -9.16 -5.00 -19.36
CA ALA A 93 -10.29 -4.13 -19.04
C ALA A 93 -10.24 -2.81 -19.82
N LEU A 94 -9.06 -2.19 -19.96
CA LEU A 94 -8.85 -0.99 -20.76
C LEU A 94 -9.15 -1.25 -22.24
N LYS A 95 -8.56 -2.30 -22.83
CA LYS A 95 -8.80 -2.72 -24.22
C LYS A 95 -10.27 -2.98 -24.50
N SER A 96 -10.97 -3.67 -23.59
CA SER A 96 -12.41 -3.94 -23.70
C SER A 96 -13.27 -2.66 -23.69
N SER A 97 -12.73 -1.56 -23.15
CA SER A 97 -13.38 -0.24 -23.13
C SER A 97 -12.94 0.67 -24.30
N GLY A 98 -12.24 0.12 -25.29
CA GLY A 98 -11.71 0.88 -26.42
C GLY A 98 -10.54 1.80 -26.05
N GLN A 99 -9.92 1.59 -24.88
CA GLN A 99 -8.76 2.35 -24.42
C GLN A 99 -7.46 1.58 -24.68
N GLN A 100 -6.36 2.30 -24.85
CA GLN A 100 -5.03 1.70 -24.94
C GLN A 100 -4.34 1.76 -23.57
N PRO A 101 -3.78 0.63 -23.08
CA PRO A 101 -2.90 0.62 -21.93
C PRO A 101 -1.60 1.39 -22.18
N ILE A 102 -0.97 1.86 -21.11
CA ILE A 102 0.33 2.53 -21.17
C ILE A 102 1.40 1.47 -20.90
N THR A 103 2.10 1.02 -21.94
CA THR A 103 3.14 -0.01 -21.85
C THR A 103 4.54 0.51 -22.23
N SER A 104 4.67 1.83 -22.37
CA SER A 104 5.95 2.50 -22.68
C SER A 104 6.80 2.81 -21.46
N CYS A 105 6.25 2.55 -20.27
CA CYS A 105 6.91 2.80 -19.00
C CYS A 105 8.21 2.02 -18.85
N THR A 106 9.23 2.69 -18.31
CA THR A 106 10.49 2.08 -17.89
C THR A 106 10.75 2.41 -16.43
N PHE A 107 11.32 1.45 -15.71
CA PHE A 107 11.58 1.54 -14.28
C PHE A 107 13.06 1.38 -13.98
N ASN A 108 13.55 2.06 -12.94
CA ASN A 108 14.90 1.92 -12.45
C ASN A 108 14.88 1.43 -11.00
N PHE A 109 15.44 0.24 -10.76
CA PHE A 109 15.49 -0.40 -9.45
C PHE A 109 16.91 -0.53 -8.90
N ASP A 110 17.92 0.13 -9.50
CA ASP A 110 19.32 -0.06 -9.14
C ASP A 110 19.58 0.21 -7.65
N SER A 111 18.97 1.26 -7.09
CA SER A 111 19.06 1.62 -5.67
C SER A 111 18.28 0.67 -4.75
N ALA A 112 17.19 0.07 -5.24
CA ALA A 112 16.38 -0.88 -4.48
C ALA A 112 16.97 -2.31 -4.49
N LEU A 113 17.76 -2.65 -5.51
CA LEU A 113 18.29 -4.00 -5.72
C LEU A 113 19.78 -4.08 -5.39
N THR A 114 20.30 -3.27 -4.47
CA THR A 114 21.70 -3.30 -4.04
C THR A 114 22.05 -4.59 -3.29
N ASP A 115 21.17 -5.01 -2.38
CA ASP A 115 21.22 -6.27 -1.65
C ASP A 115 19.81 -6.73 -1.27
N VAL A 116 19.67 -7.97 -0.79
CA VAL A 116 18.37 -8.56 -0.43
C VAL A 116 17.70 -7.83 0.75
N ALA A 117 18.46 -7.24 1.67
CA ALA A 117 17.88 -6.52 2.81
C ALA A 117 17.22 -5.21 2.35
N THR A 118 17.92 -4.46 1.49
CA THR A 118 17.42 -3.25 0.84
C THR A 118 16.22 -3.58 -0.04
N MET A 119 16.31 -4.62 -0.88
CA MET A 119 15.22 -5.07 -1.72
C MET A 119 13.98 -5.46 -0.91
N ALA A 120 14.14 -6.23 0.18
CA ALA A 120 13.02 -6.63 1.02
C ALA A 120 12.38 -5.42 1.75
N ALA A 121 13.17 -4.43 2.15
CA ALA A 121 12.66 -3.19 2.72
C ALA A 121 11.89 -2.37 1.67
N THR A 122 12.40 -2.28 0.44
CA THR A 122 11.69 -1.63 -0.67
C THR A 122 10.40 -2.37 -1.02
N ALA A 123 10.41 -3.70 -1.05
CA ALA A 123 9.21 -4.50 -1.31
C ALA A 123 8.08 -4.14 -0.34
N ARG A 124 8.38 -3.96 0.96
CA ARG A 124 7.37 -3.54 1.95
C ARG A 124 6.75 -2.17 1.61
N VAL A 125 7.56 -1.25 1.11
CA VAL A 125 7.09 0.08 0.67
C VAL A 125 6.25 -0.04 -0.60
N VAL A 126 6.66 -0.88 -1.56
CA VAL A 126 5.95 -1.13 -2.82
C VAL A 126 4.55 -1.68 -2.57
N GLU A 127 4.40 -2.79 -1.84
CA GLU A 127 3.06 -3.37 -1.58
C GLU A 127 2.18 -2.44 -0.74
N ASN A 128 2.77 -1.73 0.22
CA ASN A 128 2.01 -0.77 1.00
C ASN A 128 1.57 0.43 0.16
N LEU A 129 2.33 0.80 -0.88
CA LEU A 129 1.93 1.78 -1.88
C LEU A 129 0.77 1.25 -2.73
N GLY A 130 0.79 -0.02 -3.14
CA GLY A 130 -0.31 -0.71 -3.83
C GLY A 130 -1.61 -0.64 -3.02
N VAL A 131 -1.56 -1.05 -1.73
CA VAL A 131 -2.69 -0.91 -0.78
C VAL A 131 -3.18 0.54 -0.72
N SER A 132 -2.26 1.50 -0.53
CA SER A 132 -2.61 2.91 -0.37
C SER A 132 -3.22 3.52 -1.63
N ALA A 133 -2.76 3.09 -2.81
CA ALA A 133 -3.25 3.54 -4.10
C ALA A 133 -4.67 3.05 -4.37
N TYR A 134 -4.94 1.76 -4.19
CA TYR A 134 -6.28 1.20 -4.38
C TYR A 134 -7.29 1.76 -3.38
N LEU A 135 -6.92 1.83 -2.09
CA LEU A 135 -7.78 2.39 -1.07
C LEU A 135 -8.07 3.87 -1.32
N GLY A 136 -7.04 4.63 -1.71
CA GLY A 136 -7.16 6.06 -2.01
C GLY A 136 -7.92 6.37 -3.30
N ALA A 137 -7.89 5.47 -4.28
CA ALA A 137 -8.63 5.59 -5.53
C ALA A 137 -10.10 5.16 -5.43
N ALA A 138 -10.50 4.41 -4.40
CA ALA A 138 -11.88 3.93 -4.25
C ALA A 138 -12.96 5.03 -4.39
N PRO A 139 -12.80 6.24 -3.81
CA PRO A 139 -13.76 7.34 -3.98
C PRO A 139 -13.77 7.97 -5.39
N LEU A 140 -12.78 7.67 -6.23
CA LEU A 140 -12.65 8.20 -7.60
C LEU A 140 -13.40 7.35 -8.63
N LEU A 141 -13.73 6.10 -8.28
CA LEU A 141 -14.44 5.17 -9.17
C LEU A 141 -15.95 5.36 -9.09
N SER A 142 -16.57 5.57 -10.25
CA SER A 142 -18.02 5.68 -10.41
C SER A 142 -18.68 4.39 -10.90
N ASP A 143 -17.91 3.53 -11.57
CA ASP A 143 -18.37 2.22 -12.04
C ASP A 143 -18.26 1.17 -10.90
N PRO A 144 -19.39 0.66 -10.37
CA PRO A 144 -19.37 -0.30 -9.27
C PRO A 144 -18.70 -1.63 -9.65
N VAL A 145 -18.67 -1.99 -10.93
CA VAL A 145 -17.97 -3.20 -11.40
C VAL A 145 -16.46 -3.01 -11.31
N LEU A 146 -15.97 -1.82 -11.66
CA LEU A 146 -14.56 -1.48 -11.47
C LEU A 146 -14.20 -1.36 -10.00
N LEU A 147 -15.06 -0.76 -9.19
CA LEU A 147 -14.85 -0.68 -7.74
C LEU A 147 -14.76 -2.06 -7.10
N GLN A 148 -15.62 -3.00 -7.50
CA GLN A 148 -15.54 -4.39 -7.01
C GLN A 148 -14.25 -5.09 -7.45
N ALA A 149 -13.83 -4.89 -8.71
CA ALA A 149 -12.57 -5.44 -9.20
C ALA A 149 -11.37 -4.87 -8.45
N ALA A 150 -11.30 -3.54 -8.30
CA ALA A 150 -10.28 -2.85 -7.50
C ALA A 150 -10.26 -3.34 -6.05
N GLY A 151 -11.44 -3.54 -5.44
CA GLY A 151 -11.56 -4.10 -4.10
C GLY A 151 -10.99 -5.52 -4.01
N SER A 152 -11.10 -6.35 -5.06
CA SER A 152 -10.50 -7.68 -5.06
C SER A 152 -8.98 -7.65 -5.08
N ILE A 153 -8.38 -6.73 -5.86
CA ILE A 153 -6.93 -6.53 -5.94
C ILE A 153 -6.40 -6.00 -4.60
N LEU A 154 -7.02 -4.96 -4.04
CA LEU A 154 -6.67 -4.41 -2.72
C LEU A 154 -6.53 -5.47 -1.62
N THR A 155 -7.39 -6.50 -1.61
CA THR A 155 -7.27 -7.57 -0.59
C THR A 155 -6.06 -8.47 -0.79
N VAL A 156 -5.54 -8.57 -2.01
CA VAL A 156 -4.33 -9.33 -2.36
C VAL A 156 -3.10 -8.50 -2.01
N GLU A 157 -3.05 -7.22 -2.38
CA GLU A 157 -2.02 -6.26 -1.94
C GLU A 157 -1.80 -6.30 -0.42
N ALA A 158 -2.90 -6.29 0.36
CA ALA A 158 -2.83 -6.35 1.82
C ALA A 158 -2.25 -7.68 2.35
N ARG A 159 -2.45 -8.80 1.63
CA ARG A 159 -1.86 -10.11 1.98
C ARG A 159 -0.39 -10.15 1.62
N HIS A 160 0.01 -9.57 0.51
CA HIS A 160 1.42 -9.40 0.16
C HIS A 160 2.13 -8.59 1.24
N GLN A 161 1.57 -7.44 1.62
CA GLN A 161 2.04 -6.60 2.73
C GLN A 161 2.24 -7.41 4.02
N THR A 162 1.25 -8.24 4.38
CA THR A 162 1.31 -9.13 5.55
C THR A 162 2.50 -10.09 5.48
N VAL A 163 2.69 -10.74 4.32
CA VAL A 163 3.81 -11.65 4.08
C VAL A 163 5.16 -10.92 4.17
N LEU A 164 5.27 -9.75 3.57
CA LEU A 164 6.52 -8.98 3.59
C LEU A 164 6.90 -8.48 4.98
N ASN A 165 5.92 -8.14 5.82
CA ASN A 165 6.17 -7.85 7.23
C ASN A 165 6.75 -9.07 7.96
N LEU A 166 6.22 -10.27 7.70
CA LEU A 166 6.77 -11.50 8.27
C LEU A 166 8.20 -11.76 7.79
N LEU A 167 8.47 -11.55 6.50
CA LEU A 167 9.81 -11.70 5.92
C LEU A 167 10.81 -10.66 6.42
N SER A 168 10.37 -9.53 7.01
CA SER A 168 11.29 -8.58 7.64
C SER A 168 11.96 -9.20 8.88
N GLY A 169 11.28 -10.11 9.58
CA GLY A 169 11.73 -10.75 10.82
C GLY A 169 11.64 -9.85 12.05
N THR A 170 11.39 -8.55 11.87
CA THR A 170 11.26 -7.54 12.93
C THR A 170 9.85 -7.00 13.08
N GLY A 171 9.03 -7.07 12.03
CA GLY A 171 7.68 -6.51 12.00
C GLY A 171 6.61 -7.42 12.59
N SER A 172 5.44 -6.82 12.80
CA SER A 172 4.17 -7.53 13.02
C SER A 172 3.52 -7.83 11.67
N ALA A 173 2.97 -9.04 11.48
CA ALA A 173 2.27 -9.40 10.24
C ALA A 173 1.16 -8.41 9.90
N ILE A 174 0.38 -7.98 10.91
CA ILE A 174 -0.78 -7.10 10.77
C ILE A 174 -0.63 -6.02 11.85
N PRO A 175 0.15 -4.96 11.58
CA PRO A 175 0.52 -3.99 12.61
C PRO A 175 -0.61 -3.00 12.95
N GLN A 176 -1.56 -2.79 12.04
CA GLN A 176 -2.61 -1.78 12.15
C GLN A 176 -3.96 -2.36 11.72
N ALA A 177 -5.05 -1.83 12.28
CA ALA A 177 -6.42 -2.29 11.99
C ALA A 177 -7.02 -1.69 10.70
N PHE A 178 -6.42 -0.60 10.20
CA PHE A 178 -6.84 0.09 8.99
C PHE A 178 -5.59 0.54 8.23
N ASP A 179 -5.67 0.66 6.91
CA ASP A 179 -4.61 1.23 6.08
C ASP A 179 -4.82 2.73 5.81
N ILE A 180 -3.83 3.36 5.16
CA ILE A 180 -3.83 4.78 4.81
C ILE A 180 -4.05 4.90 3.30
N GLY A 181 -5.09 5.64 2.88
CA GLY A 181 -5.32 5.91 1.46
C GLY A 181 -4.52 7.10 0.94
N PHE A 182 -3.97 6.99 -0.27
CA PHE A 182 -3.23 8.05 -0.97
C PHE A 182 -3.93 8.53 -2.23
N THR A 183 -3.86 9.84 -2.46
CA THR A 183 -4.22 10.45 -3.75
C THR A 183 -3.22 10.03 -4.83
N PRO A 184 -3.58 10.08 -6.12
CA PRO A 184 -2.65 9.76 -7.21
C PRO A 184 -1.34 10.57 -7.17
N GLN A 185 -1.39 11.85 -6.76
CA GLN A 185 -0.22 12.71 -6.62
C GLN A 185 0.71 12.25 -5.49
N GLU A 186 0.13 11.79 -4.38
CA GLU A 186 0.87 11.23 -3.24
C GLU A 186 1.50 9.88 -3.61
N VAL A 187 0.78 9.03 -4.33
CA VAL A 187 1.32 7.76 -4.84
C VAL A 187 2.52 8.00 -5.76
N LEU A 188 2.40 8.95 -6.69
CA LEU A 188 3.52 9.31 -7.55
C LEU A 188 4.68 9.92 -6.78
N ALA A 189 4.46 10.62 -5.67
CA ALA A 189 5.56 11.14 -4.85
C ALA A 189 6.45 10.02 -4.30
N VAL A 190 5.86 8.88 -3.94
CA VAL A 190 6.56 7.68 -3.45
C VAL A 190 7.16 6.87 -4.60
N ALA A 191 6.45 6.72 -5.72
CA ALA A 191 6.89 5.92 -6.87
C ALA A 191 7.95 6.62 -7.74
N SER A 192 7.93 7.96 -7.82
CA SER A 192 8.76 8.76 -8.74
C SER A 192 10.26 8.42 -8.74
N PRO A 193 10.91 8.10 -7.60
CA PRO A 193 12.32 7.68 -7.61
C PRO A 193 12.62 6.44 -8.47
N PHE A 194 11.61 5.61 -8.75
CA PHE A 194 11.74 4.41 -9.57
C PHE A 194 11.18 4.56 -10.98
N LEU A 195 10.33 5.57 -11.21
CA LEU A 195 9.77 5.86 -12.53
C LEU A 195 10.82 6.59 -13.39
N ASN A 196 11.03 6.11 -14.61
CA ASN A 196 11.95 6.74 -15.55
C ASN A 196 11.17 7.31 -16.75
N GLN A 197 11.43 6.81 -17.97
CA GLN A 197 10.84 7.34 -19.19
C GLN A 197 9.52 6.65 -19.53
N GLY A 198 8.61 7.39 -20.18
CA GLY A 198 7.42 6.82 -20.82
C GLY A 198 6.22 6.58 -19.90
N CYS A 199 6.25 7.09 -18.65
CA CYS A 199 5.17 6.98 -17.67
C CYS A 199 4.33 8.26 -17.52
N ASP A 200 3.82 8.80 -18.63
CA ASP A 200 2.88 9.93 -18.54
C ASP A 200 1.49 9.44 -18.10
N LEU A 201 1.18 9.70 -16.84
CA LEU A 201 -0.08 9.34 -16.19
C LEU A 201 -1.09 10.49 -16.17
N GLY A 202 -0.77 11.65 -16.76
CA GLY A 202 -1.64 12.82 -16.73
C GLY A 202 -1.86 13.42 -15.34
N VAL A 203 -1.04 13.03 -14.36
CA VAL A 203 -1.07 13.49 -12.97
C VAL A 203 0.33 13.97 -12.59
N THR A 204 0.42 15.16 -11.99
CA THR A 204 1.68 15.69 -11.48
C THR A 204 1.93 15.15 -10.07
N ALA A 205 3.10 14.53 -9.85
CA ALA A 205 3.51 14.07 -8.53
C ALA A 205 3.62 15.22 -7.53
N ASN A 206 3.34 14.96 -6.25
CA ASN A 206 3.78 15.88 -5.20
C ASN A 206 5.33 15.92 -5.17
N PRO A 207 5.93 17.00 -4.62
CA PRO A 207 7.36 17.02 -4.38
C PRO A 207 7.79 15.80 -3.56
N THR A 208 8.80 15.08 -4.04
CA THR A 208 9.29 13.86 -3.40
C THR A 208 9.88 14.15 -2.03
N LEU A 209 9.82 13.16 -1.14
CA LEU A 209 10.37 13.25 0.21
C LEU A 209 11.14 11.97 0.50
N THR A 210 12.39 12.11 0.94
CA THR A 210 13.27 10.98 1.27
C THR A 210 13.68 11.07 2.73
N ILE A 211 13.56 9.96 3.46
CA ILE A 211 14.14 9.83 4.81
C ILE A 211 15.64 9.57 4.65
N THR A 212 16.47 10.39 5.29
CA THR A 212 17.94 10.30 5.19
C THR A 212 18.59 9.56 6.36
N ASN A 213 17.81 9.14 7.35
CA ASN A 213 18.29 8.29 8.43
C ASN A 213 18.86 6.98 7.89
N THR A 214 19.91 6.48 8.56
CA THR A 214 20.46 5.15 8.32
C THR A 214 20.05 4.20 9.46
N GLY A 215 19.82 2.94 9.12
CA GLY A 215 19.36 1.92 10.07
C GLY A 215 17.84 1.91 10.30
N SER A 216 17.41 1.18 11.31
CA SER A 216 15.98 1.00 11.61
C SER A 216 15.35 2.27 12.20
N VAL A 217 14.17 2.63 11.69
CA VAL A 217 13.33 3.69 12.25
C VAL A 217 12.46 3.10 13.36
N GLY A 218 12.46 3.73 14.53
CA GLY A 218 11.71 3.28 15.69
C GLY A 218 11.36 4.43 16.64
N PRO A 219 10.56 4.18 17.70
CA PRO A 219 10.20 5.21 18.65
C PRO A 219 11.41 5.92 19.25
N GLY A 220 11.37 7.26 19.30
CA GLY A 220 12.47 8.09 19.77
C GLY A 220 13.52 8.45 18.69
N THR A 221 13.46 7.86 17.50
CA THR A 221 14.30 8.27 16.36
C THR A 221 13.87 9.65 15.87
N LEU A 222 14.80 10.61 15.85
CA LEU A 222 14.63 11.88 15.16
C LEU A 222 14.81 11.66 13.65
N LEU A 223 13.75 11.90 12.88
CA LEU A 223 13.78 11.74 11.44
C LEU A 223 14.38 12.97 10.75
N THR A 224 15.21 12.71 9.75
CA THR A 224 15.82 13.71 8.87
C THR A 224 15.39 13.43 7.44
N PHE A 225 15.23 14.50 6.66
CA PHE A 225 14.63 14.43 5.33
C PHE A 225 15.42 15.19 4.28
N GLU A 226 15.29 14.74 3.05
CA GLU A 226 15.73 15.43 1.84
C GLU A 226 14.55 15.59 0.89
N SER A 227 14.41 16.79 0.33
CA SER A 227 13.46 17.12 -0.74
C SER A 227 13.92 18.40 -1.43
N SER A 228 13.69 18.52 -2.73
CA SER A 228 13.92 19.76 -3.46
C SER A 228 13.02 20.92 -2.99
N ALA A 229 11.90 20.60 -2.34
CA ALA A 229 10.96 21.57 -1.79
C ALA A 229 11.34 22.03 -0.36
N ILE A 230 12.26 21.34 0.32
CA ILE A 230 12.73 21.71 1.66
C ILE A 230 14.08 22.42 1.52
N ASN A 231 14.08 23.74 1.70
CA ASN A 231 15.30 24.57 1.65
C ASN A 231 15.63 25.15 3.04
N GLY A 232 16.87 25.60 3.25
CA GLY A 232 17.37 26.05 4.56
C GLY A 232 16.58 27.18 5.24
N SER A 233 15.73 27.90 4.50
CA SER A 233 14.85 28.97 5.02
C SER A 233 13.41 28.51 5.31
N SER A 234 13.00 27.33 4.82
CA SER A 234 11.66 26.75 5.03
C SER A 234 11.61 25.77 6.20
N SER A 235 12.75 25.28 6.69
CA SER A 235 12.80 24.26 7.74
C SER A 235 12.35 24.75 9.13
N SER A 236 12.51 26.05 9.44
CA SER A 236 12.17 26.62 10.75
C SER A 236 10.66 26.78 10.99
N ASN A 237 9.86 26.84 9.91
CA ASN A 237 8.40 26.96 9.97
C ASN A 237 7.68 25.76 9.32
N SER A 238 8.40 24.68 9.02
CA SER A 238 7.80 23.45 8.48
C SER A 238 7.47 22.47 9.58
N PHE A 239 6.45 21.64 9.32
CA PHE A 239 5.96 20.63 10.24
C PHE A 239 6.00 19.26 9.59
N CYS A 240 6.42 18.28 10.36
CA CYS A 240 6.38 16.87 10.03
C CYS A 240 5.02 16.30 10.49
N GLN A 241 4.30 15.71 9.55
CA GLN A 241 2.98 15.13 9.74
C GLN A 241 3.10 13.61 9.63
N MET A 242 3.01 12.89 10.74
CA MET A 242 3.05 11.42 10.75
C MET A 242 1.63 10.85 10.84
N MET A 243 1.24 10.02 9.89
CA MET A 243 -0.05 9.34 9.90
C MET A 243 0.14 7.83 10.03
N VAL A 244 -0.67 7.23 10.89
CA VAL A 244 -0.75 5.79 11.09
C VAL A 244 -2.16 5.33 10.72
N GLY A 245 -2.26 4.09 10.27
CA GLY A 245 -3.52 3.44 9.98
C GLY A 245 -4.49 3.48 11.16
N GLY A 246 -5.73 3.90 10.89
CA GLY A 246 -6.80 3.97 11.89
C GLY A 246 -6.85 5.27 12.70
N ALA A 247 -5.82 6.13 12.63
CA ALA A 247 -5.90 7.47 13.20
C ALA A 247 -6.84 8.36 12.37
N ALA A 248 -7.59 9.26 13.01
CA ALA A 248 -8.45 10.21 12.30
C ALA A 248 -7.64 11.35 11.64
N PHE A 249 -6.49 11.68 12.21
CA PHE A 249 -5.61 12.77 11.78
C PHE A 249 -4.14 12.43 12.06
N SER A 250 -3.23 13.14 11.39
CA SER A 250 -1.77 13.00 11.60
C SER A 250 -1.32 13.60 12.93
N ILE A 251 -0.18 13.09 13.42
CA ILE A 251 0.59 13.70 14.48
C ILE A 251 1.44 14.80 13.85
N SER A 252 1.21 16.06 14.25
CA SER A 252 1.97 17.22 13.76
C SER A 252 3.07 17.58 14.75
N LEU A 253 4.32 17.62 14.27
CA LEU A 253 5.50 18.01 15.04
C LEU A 253 6.29 19.06 14.26
N PRO A 254 6.99 20.00 14.91
CA PRO A 254 7.98 20.84 14.22
C PRO A 254 8.98 19.97 13.46
N LEU A 255 9.38 20.34 12.24
CA LEU A 255 10.29 19.53 11.42
C LEU A 255 11.61 19.24 12.15
N SER A 256 12.14 20.20 12.91
CA SER A 256 13.35 20.05 13.73
C SER A 256 13.21 19.07 14.90
N ALA A 257 11.98 18.66 15.23
CA ALA A 257 11.64 17.74 16.31
C ALA A 257 10.73 16.61 15.81
N CYS A 258 10.86 16.21 14.54
CA CYS A 258 10.11 15.11 13.93
C CYS A 258 10.57 13.75 14.48
N VAL A 259 10.25 13.49 15.74
CA VAL A 259 10.62 12.27 16.45
C VAL A 259 9.48 11.27 16.36
N VAL A 260 9.80 10.02 16.04
CA VAL A 260 8.82 8.92 15.99
C VAL A 260 8.20 8.72 17.39
N PRO A 261 6.87 8.88 17.55
CA PRO A 261 6.20 8.69 18.83
C PRO A 261 6.24 7.24 19.33
N GLN A 262 6.03 7.08 20.64
CA GLN A 262 5.80 5.77 21.25
C GLN A 262 4.44 5.20 20.85
N GLY A 263 4.31 3.87 20.86
CA GLY A 263 3.04 3.18 20.60
C GLY A 263 2.63 3.09 19.12
N ILE A 264 3.54 3.42 18.19
CA ILE A 264 3.35 3.23 16.76
C ILE A 264 3.99 1.90 16.34
N ASP A 265 3.27 1.12 15.54
CA ASP A 265 3.75 -0.10 14.89
C ASP A 265 3.28 -0.12 13.43
N GLY A 266 4.12 -0.63 12.52
CA GLY A 266 3.81 -0.78 11.10
C GLY A 266 4.13 0.42 10.21
N PRO A 267 3.43 0.57 9.07
CA PRO A 267 3.67 1.66 8.13
C PRO A 267 3.24 3.00 8.73
N VAL A 268 4.07 4.02 8.49
CA VAL A 268 3.85 5.41 8.87
C VAL A 268 4.04 6.26 7.62
N ALA A 269 2.98 6.95 7.21
CA ALA A 269 3.05 7.91 6.12
C ALA A 269 3.46 9.27 6.67
N ILE A 270 4.41 9.94 6.01
CA ILE A 270 5.01 11.17 6.50
C ILE A 270 4.98 12.25 5.43
N TRP A 271 4.39 13.40 5.75
CA TRP A 271 4.39 14.60 4.91
C TRP A 271 5.11 15.74 5.62
N ILE A 272 5.59 16.70 4.83
CA ILE A 272 6.02 18.01 5.35
C ILE A 272 5.00 19.06 4.95
N THR A 273 4.54 19.86 5.92
CA THR A 273 3.59 20.96 5.71
C THR A 273 4.15 22.31 6.16
N SER A 274 3.62 23.39 5.61
CA SER A 274 3.99 24.78 5.95
C SER A 274 3.30 25.32 7.22
N ASP A 275 2.36 24.57 7.78
CA ASP A 275 1.70 24.86 9.05
C ASP A 275 1.52 23.61 9.92
N SER A 276 1.12 23.83 11.17
CA SER A 276 0.98 22.79 12.20
C SER A 276 -0.39 22.12 12.18
N GLN A 277 -1.25 22.37 11.18
CA GLN A 277 -2.59 21.82 11.16
C GLN A 277 -2.48 20.31 10.87
N PRO A 278 -3.03 19.42 11.72
CA PRO A 278 -3.06 18.00 11.43
C PRO A 278 -3.80 17.69 10.12
N LEU A 279 -3.21 16.82 9.30
CA LEU A 279 -3.83 16.30 8.09
C LEU A 279 -4.91 15.28 8.45
N LEU A 280 -6.05 15.34 7.76
CA LEU A 280 -7.10 14.34 7.89
C LEU A 280 -6.67 13.03 7.22
N ASN A 281 -6.96 11.89 7.86
CA ASN A 281 -6.71 10.59 7.23
C ASN A 281 -7.67 10.32 6.06
N ASN A 282 -8.84 10.96 6.05
CA ASN A 282 -9.72 10.92 4.88
C ASN A 282 -9.02 11.53 3.66
N VAL A 283 -8.64 10.67 2.70
CA VAL A 283 -7.91 11.04 1.48
C VAL A 283 -8.63 12.07 0.61
N ARG A 284 -9.97 12.11 0.63
CA ARG A 284 -10.78 13.06 -0.15
C ARG A 284 -10.71 14.46 0.45
N ASP A 285 -10.72 14.55 1.77
CA ASP A 285 -10.84 15.81 2.51
C ASP A 285 -9.48 16.31 3.05
N ARG A 286 -8.40 15.56 2.82
CA ARG A 286 -7.05 15.89 3.27
C ARG A 286 -6.56 17.19 2.61
N ALA A 287 -6.03 18.10 3.42
CA ALA A 287 -5.53 19.38 2.94
C ALA A 287 -4.27 19.19 2.07
N THR A 288 -4.25 19.85 0.91
CA THR A 288 -3.10 19.84 -0.02
C THR A 288 -2.46 21.21 -0.18
N SER A 289 -3.15 22.30 0.19
CA SER A 289 -2.67 23.67 0.01
C SER A 289 -1.40 24.00 0.79
N GLN A 290 -1.20 23.32 1.93
CA GLN A 290 -0.08 23.53 2.83
C GLN A 290 0.99 22.44 2.69
N LEU A 291 0.83 21.55 1.71
CA LEU A 291 1.78 20.50 1.45
C LEU A 291 3.08 21.10 0.87
N VAL A 292 4.19 20.79 1.51
CA VAL A 292 5.53 21.13 1.03
C VAL A 292 6.13 19.95 0.27
N ALA A 293 6.07 18.74 0.85
CA ALA A 293 6.61 17.52 0.22
C ALA A 293 5.96 16.26 0.81
N GLY A 294 5.98 15.18 0.03
CA GLY A 294 5.59 13.84 0.44
C GLY A 294 4.24 13.34 -0.12
N PRO A 295 3.77 12.18 0.37
CA PRO A 295 4.33 11.45 1.50
C PRO A 295 5.64 10.73 1.15
N THR A 296 6.34 10.33 2.20
CA THR A 296 7.27 9.20 2.20
C THR A 296 6.78 8.17 3.22
N MET A 297 7.27 6.93 3.12
CA MET A 297 6.88 5.84 4.01
C MET A 297 8.03 5.41 4.90
N ALA A 298 7.75 5.22 6.18
CA ALA A 298 8.62 4.54 7.13
C ALA A 298 7.91 3.32 7.71
N PHE A 299 8.66 2.25 7.99
CA PHE A 299 8.17 1.12 8.78
C PHE A 299 8.76 1.18 10.18
N VAL A 300 7.88 1.22 11.18
CA VAL A 300 8.22 1.22 12.60
C VAL A 300 7.89 -0.16 13.16
N ASP A 301 8.89 -1.01 13.30
CA ASP A 301 8.73 -2.40 13.75
C ASP A 301 8.97 -2.49 15.26
N THR A 302 7.93 -2.37 16.08
CA THR A 302 8.02 -2.40 17.56
C THR A 302 7.53 -3.69 18.17
N SER A 303 6.75 -4.47 17.42
CA SER A 303 6.11 -5.70 17.89
C SER A 303 6.51 -6.93 17.04
N PRO A 304 7.78 -7.39 17.11
CA PRO A 304 8.22 -8.56 16.35
C PRO A 304 7.44 -9.81 16.76
N GLN A 305 7.01 -10.58 15.77
CA GLN A 305 6.29 -11.84 15.99
C GLN A 305 7.20 -13.06 15.82
N THR A 306 6.98 -14.08 16.64
CA THR A 306 7.77 -15.32 16.62
C THR A 306 7.81 -15.99 15.26
N ILE A 307 6.71 -15.93 14.50
CA ILE A 307 6.65 -16.47 13.14
C ILE A 307 7.63 -15.77 12.19
N GLY A 308 7.80 -14.45 12.28
CA GLY A 308 8.81 -13.72 11.49
C GLY A 308 10.23 -14.07 11.93
N GLN A 309 10.44 -14.26 13.23
CA GLN A 309 11.72 -14.69 13.80
C GLN A 309 12.13 -16.12 13.41
N LEU A 310 11.19 -16.98 13.00
CA LEU A 310 11.52 -18.31 12.47
C LEU A 310 12.08 -18.24 11.04
N VAL A 311 11.73 -17.19 10.29
CA VAL A 311 12.14 -17.02 8.90
C VAL A 311 13.56 -16.43 8.79
N ARG A 312 13.99 -15.63 9.79
CA ARG A 312 15.34 -15.06 9.85
C ARG A 312 16.14 -15.58 11.04
N SER A 313 17.40 -15.91 10.79
CA SER A 313 18.35 -16.33 11.82
C SER A 313 18.62 -15.16 12.78
N SER A 314 18.39 -15.36 14.07
CA SER A 314 18.72 -14.39 15.13
C SER A 314 20.23 -14.03 15.20
N ALA A 315 21.08 -14.75 14.47
CA ALA A 315 22.51 -14.48 14.32
C ALA A 315 22.84 -13.16 13.60
N ALA A 316 21.90 -12.53 12.88
CA ALA A 316 22.10 -11.20 12.30
C ALA A 316 21.92 -10.05 13.31
N VAL A 317 21.39 -10.32 14.51
CA VAL A 317 21.17 -9.31 15.57
C VAL A 317 22.36 -9.23 16.54
N SER A 318 23.45 -9.98 16.32
CA SER A 318 24.63 -9.94 17.19
C SER A 318 25.92 -10.26 16.45
N SER A 319 26.39 -9.33 15.60
CA SER A 319 27.84 -9.14 15.35
C SER A 319 28.11 -7.93 14.44
N SER A 320 28.16 -6.73 15.01
CA SER A 320 28.94 -5.62 14.46
C SER A 320 29.97 -5.17 15.50
N ASN A 321 30.93 -6.05 15.77
CA ASN A 321 32.19 -5.64 16.40
C ASN A 321 33.12 -5.03 15.33
N GLY A 322 32.62 -3.98 14.69
CA GLY A 322 33.30 -3.20 13.67
C GLY A 322 32.89 -1.75 13.87
N THR A 323 33.85 -0.93 14.29
CA THR A 323 33.71 0.50 14.54
C THR A 323 33.24 1.24 13.28
N ALA A 324 31.93 1.25 13.05
CA ALA A 324 31.25 2.20 12.19
C ALA A 324 30.37 3.05 13.12
N SER A 325 30.72 4.34 13.21
CA SER A 325 29.99 5.31 14.01
C SER A 325 28.60 5.52 13.42
N VAL A 326 27.62 4.72 13.85
CA VAL A 326 26.19 4.95 13.60
C VAL A 326 25.75 6.08 14.52
N THR A 327 25.64 7.29 13.98
CA THR A 327 25.03 8.42 14.69
C THR A 327 23.55 8.49 14.39
N THR A 328 22.76 7.65 15.04
CA THR A 328 21.35 7.94 15.29
C THR A 328 21.27 8.64 16.65
N SER A 329 20.94 9.93 16.66
CA SER A 329 20.62 10.64 17.89
C SER A 329 19.23 10.22 18.36
N THR A 330 19.19 9.27 19.29
CA THR A 330 17.96 8.92 20.02
C THR A 330 17.78 9.91 21.16
N ILE A 331 16.60 10.53 21.26
CA ILE A 331 16.26 11.35 22.42
C ILE A 331 15.74 10.46 23.55
N SER A 332 15.90 10.89 24.80
CA SER A 332 15.44 10.08 25.94
C SER A 332 13.91 9.94 25.96
N PRO A 333 13.34 8.88 26.58
CA PRO A 333 11.90 8.72 26.73
C PRO A 333 11.21 9.91 27.40
N GLU A 334 11.89 10.59 28.33
CA GLU A 334 11.40 11.79 29.01
C GLU A 334 11.38 13.00 28.07
N GLN A 335 12.41 13.15 27.23
CA GLN A 335 12.46 14.17 26.19
C GLN A 335 11.36 13.93 25.14
N ALA A 336 11.14 12.68 24.72
CA ALA A 336 10.06 12.32 23.79
C ALA A 336 8.68 12.62 24.38
N SER A 337 8.46 12.27 25.65
CA SER A 337 7.18 12.51 26.35
C SER A 337 6.89 14.00 26.52
N SER A 338 7.90 14.83 26.79
CA SER A 338 7.73 16.29 26.91
C SER A 338 7.41 16.97 25.58
N ILE A 339 8.02 16.52 24.48
CA ILE A 339 7.71 17.00 23.12
C ILE A 339 6.25 16.65 22.77
N ILE A 340 5.82 15.41 23.00
CA ILE A 340 4.44 14.97 22.73
C ILE A 340 3.43 15.73 23.61
N SER A 341 3.75 15.94 24.89
CA SER A 341 2.89 16.70 25.81
C SER A 341 2.70 18.15 25.33
N SER A 342 3.77 18.78 24.80
CA SER A 342 3.67 20.12 24.23
C SER A 342 2.82 20.18 22.94
N ALA A 343 2.85 19.12 22.12
CA ALA A 343 2.02 19.01 20.93
C ALA A 343 0.53 18.82 21.28
N SER A 344 0.23 17.96 22.27
CA SER A 344 -1.15 17.68 22.71
C SER A 344 -1.88 18.91 23.29
N ALA A 345 -1.13 19.84 23.91
CA ALA A 345 -1.66 21.11 24.41
C ALA A 345 -2.08 22.08 23.27
N GLN A 346 -1.42 22.01 22.11
CA GLN A 346 -1.82 22.73 20.89
C GLN A 346 -2.95 22.02 20.13
N THR A 347 -3.05 20.68 20.20
CA THR A 347 -4.16 19.93 19.58
C THR A 347 -5.49 20.18 20.30
N ALA A 348 -5.48 20.34 21.61
CA ALA A 348 -6.69 20.62 22.41
C ALA A 348 -7.34 21.98 22.06
N THR A 349 -6.55 23.00 21.72
CA THR A 349 -7.06 24.30 21.27
C THR A 349 -7.59 24.27 19.83
N ALA A 350 -7.06 23.42 18.96
CA ALA A 350 -7.57 23.24 17.59
C ALA A 350 -8.85 22.40 17.52
N ALA A 351 -8.98 21.34 18.35
CA ALA A 351 -10.20 20.52 18.44
C ALA A 351 -11.41 21.31 18.96
N ALA A 352 -11.18 22.28 19.85
CA ALA A 352 -12.21 23.21 20.33
C ALA A 352 -12.71 24.15 19.22
N ALA A 353 -11.85 24.54 18.26
CA ALA A 353 -12.24 25.38 17.12
C ALA A 353 -13.03 24.61 16.06
N ALA A 354 -12.74 23.33 15.83
CA ALA A 354 -13.47 22.48 14.89
C ALA A 354 -14.87 22.08 15.39
N SER A 355 -15.06 22.00 16.71
CA SER A 355 -16.35 21.63 17.31
C SER A 355 -17.37 22.79 17.31
N ALA A 356 -16.91 24.04 17.12
CA ALA A 356 -17.78 25.21 17.10
C ALA A 356 -18.51 25.44 15.75
N THR A 357 -18.13 24.72 14.69
CA THR A 357 -18.63 24.94 13.32
C THR A 357 -19.67 23.92 12.85
N VAL A 358 -20.02 22.92 13.67
CA VAL A 358 -21.02 21.89 13.31
C VAL A 358 -22.15 21.88 14.35
N SER A 359 -22.99 22.91 14.33
CA SER A 359 -24.29 22.88 15.00
C SER A 359 -25.28 23.76 14.24
N ALA A 360 -25.76 23.26 13.11
CA ALA A 360 -27.07 23.60 12.52
C ALA A 360 -27.36 22.62 11.37
N GLY A 361 -28.22 21.64 11.59
CA GLY A 361 -28.61 20.68 10.55
C GLY A 361 -29.59 19.63 11.05
N ASN A 362 -30.86 20.00 11.03
CA ASN A 362 -32.04 19.23 11.44
C ASN A 362 -32.12 17.83 10.78
N ALA A 363 -32.26 16.75 11.56
CA ALA A 363 -32.53 15.40 11.05
C ALA A 363 -33.89 14.89 11.57
N SER A 364 -34.90 14.90 10.70
CA SER A 364 -36.18 14.22 10.88
C SER A 364 -36.06 12.76 10.42
N GLY A 365 -36.55 11.83 11.25
CA GLY A 365 -36.36 10.40 11.09
C GLY A 365 -37.14 9.74 9.94
N ALA A 366 -36.60 8.61 9.49
CA ALA A 366 -37.32 7.55 8.80
C ALA A 366 -36.77 6.21 9.29
N ALA A 367 -37.62 5.42 9.93
CA ALA A 367 -37.31 4.08 10.41
C ALA A 367 -37.25 3.10 9.23
N ALA A 368 -36.14 2.38 9.08
CA ALA A 368 -36.01 1.28 8.13
C ALA A 368 -36.36 -0.04 8.81
N SER A 369 -37.37 -0.73 8.29
CA SER A 369 -37.78 -2.08 8.68
C SER A 369 -36.74 -3.11 8.25
N THR A 370 -36.19 -3.86 9.20
CA THR A 370 -35.31 -5.00 8.96
C THR A 370 -36.11 -6.21 8.48
N ALA A 371 -35.98 -6.55 7.19
CA ALA A 371 -36.32 -7.88 6.72
C ALA A 371 -35.17 -8.83 7.08
N ALA A 372 -35.43 -9.76 7.99
CA ALA A 372 -34.45 -10.78 8.40
C ALA A 372 -34.07 -11.67 7.19
N ILE A 373 -32.79 -11.68 6.87
CA ILE A 373 -32.20 -12.65 5.94
C ILE A 373 -32.11 -13.97 6.72
N ALA A 374 -32.80 -15.01 6.26
CA ALA A 374 -32.77 -16.32 6.89
C ALA A 374 -31.32 -16.85 6.96
N ALA A 375 -30.88 -17.21 8.17
CA ALA A 375 -29.56 -17.78 8.43
C ALA A 375 -29.34 -19.07 7.62
N SER A 376 -28.15 -19.20 7.02
CA SER A 376 -27.71 -20.44 6.36
C SER A 376 -27.51 -21.55 7.41
N PRO A 377 -27.93 -22.80 7.15
CA PRO A 377 -27.82 -23.85 8.15
C PRO A 377 -26.36 -24.20 8.43
N THR A 378 -25.97 -24.09 9.70
CA THR A 378 -24.81 -24.78 10.26
C THR A 378 -25.08 -26.29 10.23
N GLY A 379 -24.19 -27.09 9.64
CA GLY A 379 -24.36 -28.54 9.61
C GLY A 379 -23.51 -29.27 8.55
N PRO A 380 -23.50 -30.61 8.58
CA PRO A 380 -22.80 -31.41 7.58
C PRO A 380 -23.37 -31.17 6.18
N SER A 381 -22.51 -31.12 5.17
CA SER A 381 -22.86 -31.12 3.75
C SER A 381 -23.68 -32.37 3.42
N GLY A 382 -24.43 -32.33 2.32
CA GLY A 382 -25.29 -33.45 1.90
C GLY A 382 -24.55 -34.78 1.68
N ASP A 383 -23.23 -34.75 1.52
CA ASP A 383 -22.35 -35.92 1.43
C ASP A 383 -21.65 -36.29 2.74
N GLY A 384 -21.88 -35.54 3.82
CA GLY A 384 -21.37 -35.79 5.17
C GLY A 384 -19.86 -35.59 5.35
N LYS A 385 -19.16 -35.07 4.34
CA LYS A 385 -17.69 -34.94 4.34
C LYS A 385 -17.18 -33.62 4.89
N ILE A 386 -18.03 -32.60 4.91
CA ILE A 386 -17.68 -31.25 5.33
C ILE A 386 -18.73 -30.78 6.33
N THR A 387 -18.32 -30.17 7.43
CA THR A 387 -19.26 -29.42 8.28
C THR A 387 -19.22 -27.97 7.87
N VAL A 388 -20.34 -27.46 7.35
CA VAL A 388 -20.48 -26.05 7.02
C VAL A 388 -20.78 -25.30 8.30
N LEU A 389 -19.85 -24.45 8.71
CA LEU A 389 -20.12 -23.43 9.72
C LEU A 389 -20.86 -22.30 9.00
N GLY A 390 -22.20 -22.33 9.04
CA GLY A 390 -23.02 -21.21 8.61
C GLY A 390 -22.69 -19.95 9.42
N PHE A 391 -22.79 -18.79 8.79
CA PHE A 391 -22.76 -17.50 9.50
C PHE A 391 -24.09 -17.34 10.25
N SER A 392 -24.02 -17.16 11.57
CA SER A 392 -25.16 -16.80 12.44
C SER A 392 -25.34 -15.31 12.55
#